data_AF-A0A812K539-F1
#
_entry.id   AF-A0A812K539-F1
#
_cell.length_a   1.000
_cell.length_b   1.000
_cell.length_c   1.000
_cell.angle_alpha   90.00
_cell.angle_beta   90.00
_cell.angle_gamma   90.00
#
_symmetry.space_group_name_H-M   'P 1'
#
loop_
_entity.id
_entity.type
_entity.pdbx_description
1 polymer ?
#
loop_
_entity_poly.entity_id
_entity_poly.type
_entity_poly.pdbx_seq_one_letter_code
_entity_poly.pdbx_strand_id
1 'polypeptide(L)'
;VNLHPSSVIYPQLPTALSREEGLAFGSILQTHMPFLTHVTRCPVVPVVLLCAVRVDMAEDCRMLICDQWLQLTFVDTEELLCLIEDALLLRFSIQSALDREVLDLFEVDCDDDVPCDAGDAQADLESQTRRAPARLRRAVQGLPGKQLKGYDLTRRALTFWHRKAEFSWQTLMPNEYAAFRGGDTAEAPLAAGAGSWLHFGSISEESVKPESSLVSDHLTVAYS
;
A
#
# COMPACT_ATOMS: atom_id res chain seq x y z
N VAL A 1 -5.37 18.93 9.53
CA VAL A 1 -6.81 18.91 9.19
C VAL A 1 -7.59 18.65 10.46
N ASN A 2 -8.75 19.29 10.67
CA ASN A 2 -9.53 19.11 11.89
C ASN A 2 -10.60 18.02 11.71
N LEU A 3 -11.03 17.37 12.78
CA LEU A 3 -12.24 16.54 12.74
C LEU A 3 -13.48 17.43 12.90
N HIS A 4 -14.54 17.14 12.14
CA HIS A 4 -15.80 17.84 12.35
C HIS A 4 -16.36 17.51 13.75
N PRO A 5 -16.89 18.50 14.51
CA PRO A 5 -17.41 18.29 15.88
C PRO A 5 -18.53 17.26 15.98
N SER A 6 -19.27 17.02 14.89
CA SER A 6 -20.32 15.99 14.84
C SER A 6 -19.79 14.58 14.58
N SER A 7 -18.48 14.40 14.37
CA SER A 7 -17.87 13.08 14.22
C SER A 7 -17.93 12.33 15.55
N VAL A 8 -18.35 11.08 15.53
CA VAL A 8 -18.42 10.20 16.72
C VAL A 8 -17.05 10.03 17.39
N ILE A 9 -15.97 10.20 16.61
CA ILE A 9 -14.59 10.04 17.07
C ILE A 9 -14.01 11.37 17.63
N TYR A 10 -14.67 12.52 17.37
CA TYR A 10 -14.22 13.84 17.83
C TYR A 10 -13.90 13.92 19.34
N PRO A 11 -14.76 13.43 20.27
CA PRO A 11 -14.47 13.52 21.70
C PRO A 11 -13.37 12.57 22.19
N GLN A 12 -12.92 11.62 21.36
CA GLN A 12 -12.00 10.54 21.77
C GLN A 12 -10.57 10.72 21.23
N LEU A 13 -10.35 11.69 20.33
CA LEU A 13 -9.15 11.69 19.50
C LEU A 13 -7.81 11.95 20.21
N PRO A 14 -7.70 12.76 21.28
CA PRO A 14 -6.41 12.95 21.92
C PRO A 14 -5.88 11.69 22.60
N THR A 15 -6.74 10.73 22.97
CA THR A 15 -6.35 9.58 23.83
C THR A 15 -6.66 8.21 23.24
N ALA A 16 -7.41 8.11 22.13
CA ALA A 16 -7.95 6.82 21.69
C ALA A 16 -7.26 6.17 20.50
N LEU A 17 -6.49 6.88 19.67
CA LEU A 17 -5.83 6.26 18.50
C LEU A 17 -4.53 5.57 18.91
N SER A 18 -4.43 4.27 18.62
CA SER A 18 -3.17 3.56 18.79
C SER A 18 -2.22 3.88 17.64
N ARG A 19 -0.92 3.61 17.80
CA ARG A 19 0.11 3.94 16.80
C ARG A 19 -0.11 3.19 15.48
N GLU A 20 -0.77 2.04 15.54
CA GLU A 20 -1.02 1.13 14.42
C GLU A 20 -2.28 1.49 13.63
N GLU A 21 -3.06 2.47 14.12
CA GLU A 21 -4.33 2.87 13.53
C GLU A 21 -4.24 4.23 12.84
N GLY A 22 -4.97 4.34 11.74
CA GLY A 22 -5.16 5.55 10.97
C GLY A 22 -6.64 5.91 10.86
N LEU A 23 -6.89 6.99 10.14
CA LEU A 23 -8.24 7.47 9.87
C LEU A 23 -8.49 7.43 8.36
N ALA A 24 -9.53 6.70 7.96
CA ALA A 24 -10.14 6.84 6.66
C ALA A 24 -11.29 7.85 6.75
N PHE A 25 -11.45 8.72 5.75
CA PHE A 25 -12.52 9.71 5.71
C PHE A 25 -13.26 9.63 4.38
N GLY A 26 -14.58 9.83 4.41
CA GLY A 26 -15.41 9.84 3.21
C GLY A 26 -15.42 11.19 2.50
N SER A 27 -15.32 12.30 3.23
CA SER A 27 -15.33 13.64 2.63
C SER A 27 -14.69 14.71 3.52
N ILE A 28 -14.23 15.78 2.86
CA ILE A 28 -13.67 16.97 3.49
C ILE A 28 -14.66 18.12 3.31
N LEU A 29 -15.09 18.71 4.42
CA LEU A 29 -15.90 19.93 4.43
C LEU A 29 -14.97 21.14 4.48
N GLN A 30 -14.89 21.87 3.36
CA GLN A 30 -14.11 23.10 3.27
C GLN A 30 -14.92 24.28 3.81
N THR A 31 -14.46 24.88 4.90
CA THR A 31 -14.97 26.14 5.42
C THR A 31 -13.82 27.16 5.53
N HIS A 32 -13.76 27.97 6.60
CA HIS A 32 -12.55 28.70 6.96
C HIS A 32 -11.41 27.76 7.40
N MET A 33 -11.75 26.55 7.87
CA MET A 33 -10.79 25.46 8.10
C MET A 33 -11.31 24.16 7.49
N PRO A 34 -10.44 23.28 6.95
CA PRO A 34 -10.87 21.99 6.43
C PRO A 34 -11.21 21.02 7.57
N PHE A 35 -12.40 20.41 7.47
CA PHE A 35 -12.88 19.40 8.42
C PHE A 35 -13.05 18.05 7.74
N LEU A 36 -12.50 16.99 8.32
CA LEU A 36 -12.82 15.62 7.92
C LEU A 36 -14.21 15.24 8.44
N THR A 37 -15.02 14.67 7.58
CA THR A 37 -16.35 14.14 7.89
C THR A 37 -16.43 12.66 7.48
N HIS A 38 -17.34 11.89 8.10
CA HIS A 38 -17.47 10.45 7.90
C HIS A 38 -16.15 9.70 8.13
N VAL A 39 -15.60 9.85 9.33
CA VAL A 39 -14.29 9.30 9.68
C VAL A 39 -14.45 7.94 10.35
N THR A 40 -13.62 6.96 9.96
CA THR A 40 -13.56 5.63 10.55
C THR A 40 -12.12 5.25 10.86
N ARG A 41 -11.91 4.57 11.99
CA ARG A 41 -10.60 4.01 12.37
C ARG A 41 -10.29 2.80 11.50
N CYS A 42 -9.05 2.68 11.08
CA CYS A 42 -8.62 1.54 10.28
C CYS A 42 -7.18 1.16 10.60
N PRO A 43 -6.81 -0.13 10.50
CA PRO A 43 -5.43 -0.55 10.68
C PRO A 43 -4.61 -0.04 9.48
N VAL A 44 -3.54 0.71 9.73
CA VAL A 44 -2.79 1.40 8.65
C VAL A 44 -2.21 0.39 7.67
N VAL A 45 -1.49 -0.62 8.17
CA VAL A 45 -0.74 -1.56 7.33
C VAL A 45 -1.66 -2.37 6.40
N PRO A 46 -2.73 -3.04 6.87
CA PRO A 46 -3.65 -3.76 5.98
C PRO A 46 -4.31 -2.86 4.93
N VAL A 47 -4.73 -1.65 5.32
CA VAL A 47 -5.37 -0.70 4.38
C VAL A 47 -4.38 -0.29 3.29
N VAL A 48 -3.19 0.14 3.69
CA VAL A 48 -2.16 0.60 2.75
C VAL A 48 -1.74 -0.55 1.83
N LEU A 49 -1.46 -1.73 2.39
CA LEU A 49 -1.06 -2.89 1.60
C LEU A 49 -2.16 -3.42 0.68
N LEU A 50 -3.45 -3.11 0.87
CA LEU A 50 -4.52 -3.52 -0.05
C LEU A 50 -4.92 -2.42 -1.03
N CYS A 51 -4.81 -1.15 -0.64
CA CYS A 51 -5.34 -0.02 -1.41
C CYS A 51 -4.26 0.82 -2.12
N ALA A 52 -2.99 0.77 -1.67
CA ALA A 52 -1.94 1.57 -2.30
C ALA A 52 -1.75 1.15 -3.77
N VAL A 53 -1.63 2.14 -4.64
CA VAL A 53 -1.36 1.93 -6.06
C VAL A 53 0.09 1.49 -6.24
N ARG A 54 1.00 2.05 -5.44
CA ARG A 54 2.43 1.79 -5.51
C ARG A 54 3.00 1.55 -4.11
N VAL A 55 3.82 0.51 -3.97
CA VAL A 55 4.57 0.19 -2.77
C VAL A 55 6.01 -0.08 -3.17
N ASP A 56 6.91 0.79 -2.74
CA ASP A 56 8.35 0.65 -2.90
C ASP A 56 8.94 0.04 -1.63
N MET A 57 9.79 -0.97 -1.80
CA MET A 57 10.38 -1.73 -0.69
C MET A 57 11.90 -1.62 -0.72
N ALA A 58 12.49 -1.37 0.45
CA ALA A 58 13.94 -1.34 0.60
C ALA A 58 14.55 -2.75 0.51
N GLU A 59 15.83 -2.82 0.13
CA GLU A 59 16.56 -4.09 -0.05
C GLU A 59 16.67 -4.89 1.26
N ASP A 60 16.79 -4.20 2.39
CA ASP A 60 16.88 -4.79 3.73
C ASP A 60 15.54 -5.34 4.25
N CYS A 61 14.45 -5.14 3.50
CA CYS A 61 13.10 -5.56 3.85
C CYS A 61 12.62 -5.00 5.18
N ARG A 62 13.01 -3.77 5.56
CA ARG A 62 12.53 -3.10 6.78
C ARG A 62 11.68 -1.89 6.51
N MET A 63 11.77 -1.33 5.31
CA MET A 63 11.09 -0.09 4.95
C MET A 63 10.20 -0.29 3.73
N LEU A 64 8.99 0.25 3.82
CA LEU A 64 8.09 0.45 2.71
C LEU A 64 7.82 1.95 2.52
N ILE A 65 7.75 2.41 1.28
CA ILE A 65 7.18 3.71 0.94
C ILE A 65 5.97 3.47 0.03
N CYS A 66 4.80 3.88 0.49
CA CYS A 66 3.53 3.68 -0.18
C CYS A 66 3.04 4.98 -0.81
N ASP A 67 2.60 4.88 -2.07
CA ASP A 67 2.13 5.97 -2.91
C ASP A 67 3.05 7.21 -2.90
N GLN A 68 4.35 6.99 -2.69
CA GLN A 68 5.41 8.02 -2.69
C GLN A 68 5.35 9.03 -1.53
N TRP A 69 4.46 8.86 -0.56
CA TRP A 69 4.31 9.82 0.54
C TRP A 69 4.22 9.18 1.93
N LEU A 70 3.88 7.89 2.05
CA LEU A 70 3.76 7.24 3.34
C LEU A 70 4.92 6.26 3.56
N GLN A 71 5.85 6.60 4.44
CA GLN A 71 6.90 5.69 4.84
C GLN A 71 6.46 4.87 6.06
N LEU A 72 6.67 3.55 5.99
CA LEU A 72 6.47 2.59 7.06
C LEU A 72 7.79 1.87 7.34
N THR A 73 8.25 1.88 8.58
CA THR A 73 9.46 1.17 9.01
C THR A 73 9.08 0.10 10.03
N PHE A 74 9.46 -1.14 9.76
CA PHE A 74 9.10 -2.32 10.55
C PHE A 74 10.28 -2.78 11.40
N VAL A 75 9.97 -3.23 12.62
CA VAL A 75 10.98 -3.82 13.51
C VAL A 75 11.29 -5.27 13.11
N ASP A 76 10.25 -6.03 12.76
CA ASP A 76 10.34 -7.43 12.35
C ASP A 76 10.20 -7.58 10.83
N THR A 77 11.29 -7.96 10.19
CA THR A 77 11.36 -8.20 8.75
C THR A 77 10.54 -9.42 8.33
N GLU A 78 10.51 -10.48 9.14
CA GLU A 78 9.76 -11.69 8.80
C GLU A 78 8.25 -11.44 8.87
N GLU A 79 7.81 -10.66 9.84
CA GLU A 79 6.41 -10.22 9.94
C GLU A 79 6.02 -9.38 8.72
N LEU A 80 6.88 -8.44 8.29
CA LEU A 80 6.66 -7.67 7.07
C LEU A 80 6.55 -8.57 5.82
N LEU A 81 7.48 -9.52 5.66
CA LEU A 81 7.44 -10.44 4.52
C LEU A 81 6.14 -11.26 4.52
N CYS A 82 5.70 -11.75 5.69
CA CYS A 82 4.42 -12.46 5.79
C CYS A 82 3.23 -11.57 5.41
N LEU A 83 3.22 -10.31 5.86
CA LEU A 83 2.17 -9.35 5.50
C LEU A 83 2.12 -9.09 4.00
N ILE A 84 3.27 -8.94 3.36
CA ILE A 84 3.37 -8.73 1.91
C ILE A 84 2.89 -9.96 1.14
N GLU A 85 3.26 -11.17 1.57
CA GLU A 85 2.76 -12.41 0.96
C GLU A 85 1.24 -12.52 1.03
N ASP A 86 0.67 -12.20 2.19
CA ASP A 86 -0.78 -12.18 2.38
C ASP A 86 -1.45 -11.11 1.53
N ALA A 87 -0.89 -9.91 1.47
CA ALA A 87 -1.39 -8.82 0.63
C ALA A 87 -1.34 -9.19 -0.86
N LEU A 88 -0.26 -9.80 -1.34
CA LEU A 88 -0.13 -10.31 -2.71
C LEU A 88 -1.23 -11.32 -3.03
N LEU A 89 -1.43 -12.30 -2.15
CA LEU A 89 -2.44 -13.33 -2.33
C LEU A 89 -3.86 -12.77 -2.30
N LEU A 90 -4.14 -11.86 -1.36
CA LEU A 90 -5.44 -11.22 -1.23
C LEU A 90 -5.75 -10.32 -2.41
N ARG A 91 -4.84 -9.43 -2.81
CA ARG A 91 -5.03 -8.58 -4.00
C ARG A 91 -5.27 -9.41 -5.25
N PHE A 92 -4.46 -10.45 -5.48
CA PHE A 92 -4.64 -11.34 -6.62
C PHE A 92 -6.01 -12.05 -6.60
N SER A 93 -6.40 -12.59 -5.45
CA SER A 93 -7.65 -13.32 -5.30
C SER A 93 -8.87 -12.42 -5.41
N ILE A 94 -8.82 -11.20 -4.84
CA ILE A 94 -9.87 -10.18 -4.93
C ILE A 94 -10.00 -9.70 -6.37
N GLN A 95 -8.90 -9.33 -7.03
CA GLN A 95 -8.91 -8.90 -8.42
C GLN A 95 -9.53 -9.98 -9.31
N SER A 96 -9.05 -11.22 -9.19
CA SER A 96 -9.58 -12.33 -9.99
C SER A 96 -11.07 -12.61 -9.72
N ALA A 97 -11.55 -12.38 -8.50
CA ALA A 97 -12.96 -12.52 -8.16
C ALA A 97 -13.79 -11.37 -8.76
N LEU A 98 -13.29 -10.13 -8.67
CA LEU A 98 -13.94 -8.96 -9.29
C LEU A 98 -13.97 -9.08 -10.81
N ASP A 99 -12.88 -9.48 -11.45
CA ASP A 99 -12.81 -9.70 -12.89
C ASP A 99 -13.84 -10.73 -13.35
N ARG A 100 -14.01 -11.80 -12.57
CA ARG A 100 -15.04 -12.81 -12.84
C ARG A 100 -16.46 -12.25 -12.69
N GLU A 101 -16.75 -11.52 -11.62
CA GLU A 101 -18.09 -10.92 -11.43
C GLU A 101 -18.38 -9.89 -12.53
N VAL A 102 -17.37 -9.13 -12.95
CA VAL A 102 -17.44 -8.21 -14.09
C VAL A 102 -17.74 -9.01 -15.36
N LEU A 103 -17.01 -10.08 -15.66
CA LEU A 103 -17.29 -10.94 -16.82
C LEU A 103 -18.70 -11.53 -16.75
N ASP A 104 -19.11 -12.09 -15.62
CA ASP A 104 -20.47 -12.64 -15.42
C ASP A 104 -21.55 -11.56 -15.62
N LEU A 105 -21.27 -10.29 -15.30
CA LEU A 105 -22.17 -9.14 -15.56
C LEU A 105 -22.17 -8.71 -17.04
N PHE A 106 -21.06 -8.84 -17.75
CA PHE A 106 -20.87 -8.39 -19.14
C PHE A 106 -20.96 -9.51 -20.19
N GLU A 107 -21.11 -10.79 -19.79
CA GLU A 107 -21.37 -11.97 -20.65
C GLU A 107 -22.74 -11.92 -21.37
N VAL A 108 -23.37 -10.74 -21.46
CA VAL A 108 -24.54 -10.50 -22.29
C VAL A 108 -24.19 -9.93 -23.68
N ASP A 109 -23.04 -9.28 -23.92
CA ASP A 109 -22.88 -8.52 -25.19
C ASP A 109 -21.47 -8.40 -25.84
N CYS A 110 -20.44 -9.18 -25.47
CA CYS A 110 -19.09 -8.96 -26.03
C CYS A 110 -18.48 -10.20 -26.70
N ASP A 111 -18.62 -10.29 -28.03
CA ASP A 111 -18.01 -11.29 -28.93
C ASP A 111 -16.82 -10.66 -29.71
N ASP A 112 -16.04 -9.79 -29.06
CA ASP A 112 -14.89 -9.11 -29.66
C ASP A 112 -13.58 -9.61 -29.03
N ASP A 113 -12.91 -10.55 -29.72
CA ASP A 113 -11.54 -10.99 -29.45
C ASP A 113 -10.56 -9.85 -29.76
N VAL A 114 -10.34 -8.94 -28.81
CA VAL A 114 -9.23 -7.99 -28.85
C VAL A 114 -7.98 -8.70 -28.31
N PRO A 115 -6.92 -8.88 -29.13
CA PRO A 115 -5.66 -9.43 -28.63
C PRO A 115 -5.05 -8.45 -27.62
N CYS A 116 -5.01 -8.85 -26.35
CA CYS A 116 -4.27 -8.13 -25.32
C CYS A 116 -2.78 -8.28 -25.61
N ASP A 117 -2.13 -7.21 -26.11
CA ASP A 117 -0.69 -7.17 -26.31
C ASP A 117 0.02 -7.15 -24.94
N ALA A 118 0.28 -8.34 -24.41
CA ALA A 118 0.87 -8.58 -23.09
C ALA A 118 2.41 -8.61 -23.09
N GLY A 119 3.05 -8.32 -24.24
CA GLY A 119 4.49 -8.51 -24.44
C GLY A 119 5.36 -7.61 -23.57
N ASP A 120 4.99 -6.33 -23.44
CA ASP A 120 5.84 -5.33 -22.77
C ASP A 120 5.69 -5.37 -21.23
N ALA A 121 4.51 -5.72 -20.70
CA ALA A 121 4.26 -5.78 -19.25
C ALA A 121 4.97 -6.98 -18.57
N GLN A 122 5.19 -8.07 -19.30
CA GLN A 122 5.79 -9.29 -18.75
C GLN A 122 7.29 -9.10 -18.42
N ALA A 123 8.02 -8.36 -19.26
CA ALA A 123 9.46 -8.13 -19.10
C ALA A 123 9.80 -7.28 -17.86
N ASP A 124 8.99 -6.25 -17.59
CA ASP A 124 9.14 -5.39 -16.42
C ASP A 124 8.86 -6.15 -15.12
N LEU A 125 7.85 -7.03 -15.10
CA LEU A 125 7.53 -7.86 -13.94
C LEU A 125 8.66 -8.86 -13.61
N GLU A 126 9.27 -9.48 -14.62
CA GLU A 126 10.39 -10.41 -14.43
C GLU A 126 11.62 -9.72 -13.85
N SER A 127 11.95 -8.51 -14.32
CA SER A 127 13.11 -7.75 -13.83
C SER A 127 12.93 -7.30 -12.37
N GLN A 128 11.73 -6.88 -11.99
CA GLN A 128 11.39 -6.49 -10.61
C GLN A 128 11.35 -7.70 -9.68
N THR A 129 10.80 -8.83 -10.15
CA THR A 129 10.77 -10.07 -9.39
C THR A 129 12.19 -10.57 -9.11
N ARG A 130 13.16 -10.40 -10.01
CA ARG A 130 14.56 -10.82 -9.76
C ARG A 130 15.21 -10.14 -8.54
N ARG A 131 14.85 -8.88 -8.26
CA ARG A 131 15.35 -8.13 -7.09
C ARG A 131 14.66 -8.52 -5.78
N ALA A 132 13.53 -9.21 -5.86
CA ALA A 132 12.76 -9.59 -4.68
C ALA A 132 13.45 -10.71 -3.87
N PRO A 133 13.25 -10.74 -2.54
CA PRO A 133 13.66 -11.84 -1.69
C PRO A 133 13.16 -13.19 -2.23
N ALA A 134 13.95 -14.25 -2.08
CA ALA A 134 13.61 -15.59 -2.60
C ALA A 134 12.22 -16.08 -2.15
N ARG A 135 11.81 -15.69 -0.94
CA ARG A 135 10.50 -16.00 -0.35
C ARG A 135 9.36 -15.36 -1.16
N LEU A 136 9.43 -14.05 -1.40
CA LEU A 136 8.44 -13.30 -2.17
C LEU A 136 8.42 -13.69 -3.64
N ARG A 137 9.59 -14.00 -4.24
CA ARG A 137 9.65 -14.54 -5.61
C ARG A 137 8.82 -15.82 -5.76
N ARG A 138 8.97 -16.75 -4.82
CA ARG A 138 8.18 -18.00 -4.80
C ARG A 138 6.70 -17.72 -4.54
N ALA A 139 6.39 -16.72 -3.71
CA ALA A 139 5.01 -16.33 -3.45
C ALA A 139 4.34 -15.84 -4.73
N VAL A 140 4.96 -14.87 -5.43
CA VAL A 140 4.48 -14.30 -6.70
C VAL A 140 4.33 -15.38 -7.78
N GLN A 141 5.35 -16.22 -7.99
CA GLN A 141 5.30 -17.31 -8.97
C GLN A 141 4.22 -18.36 -8.65
N GLY A 142 3.89 -18.53 -7.36
CA GLY A 142 2.87 -19.46 -6.90
C GLY A 142 1.45 -18.89 -6.87
N LEU A 143 1.24 -17.60 -7.12
CA LEU A 143 -0.08 -16.95 -7.02
C LEU A 143 -1.16 -17.59 -7.92
N PRO A 144 -0.91 -17.89 -9.21
CA PRO A 144 -1.94 -18.43 -10.08
C PRO A 144 -2.54 -19.75 -9.55
N GLY A 145 -1.74 -20.56 -8.86
CA GLY A 145 -2.18 -21.83 -8.27
C GLY A 145 -2.77 -21.71 -6.86
N LYS A 146 -2.76 -20.53 -6.24
CA LYS A 146 -3.16 -20.32 -4.84
C LYS A 146 -4.43 -19.47 -4.68
N GLN A 147 -5.12 -19.15 -5.77
CA GLN A 147 -6.31 -18.29 -5.74
C GLN A 147 -7.31 -18.73 -4.66
N LEU A 148 -7.61 -17.83 -3.72
CA LEU A 148 -8.60 -18.05 -2.68
C LEU A 148 -10.00 -17.74 -3.20
N LYS A 149 -11.01 -18.50 -2.77
CA LYS A 149 -12.40 -18.32 -3.20
C LYS A 149 -13.36 -18.39 -2.01
N GLY A 150 -14.50 -17.70 -2.14
CA GLY A 150 -15.61 -17.76 -1.19
C GLY A 150 -15.16 -17.59 0.27
N TYR A 151 -15.48 -18.58 1.11
CA TYR A 151 -15.21 -18.54 2.54
C TYR A 151 -13.73 -18.41 2.90
N ASP A 152 -12.82 -19.05 2.15
CA ASP A 152 -11.39 -19.02 2.45
C ASP A 152 -10.79 -17.63 2.18
N LEU A 153 -11.25 -16.94 1.14
CA LEU A 153 -10.88 -15.56 0.86
C LEU A 153 -11.33 -14.65 2.02
N THR A 154 -12.61 -14.73 2.41
CA THR A 154 -13.16 -13.93 3.52
C THR A 154 -12.41 -14.19 4.82
N ARG A 155 -12.14 -15.46 5.16
CA ARG A 155 -11.43 -15.83 6.38
C ARG A 155 -9.99 -15.31 6.37
N ARG A 156 -9.28 -15.40 5.23
CA ARG A 156 -7.91 -14.89 5.12
C ARG A 156 -7.90 -13.36 5.21
N ALA A 157 -8.83 -12.69 4.55
CA ALA A 157 -8.98 -11.23 4.61
C ALA A 157 -9.25 -10.75 6.03
N LEU A 158 -10.15 -11.40 6.76
CA LEU A 158 -10.41 -11.08 8.17
C LEU A 158 -9.17 -11.29 9.04
N THR A 159 -8.44 -12.38 8.84
CA THR A 159 -7.21 -12.67 9.60
C THR A 159 -6.15 -11.60 9.32
N PHE A 160 -5.99 -11.21 8.06
CA PHE A 160 -5.08 -10.15 7.63
C PHE A 160 -5.46 -8.79 8.23
N TRP A 161 -6.75 -8.47 8.27
CA TRP A 161 -7.25 -7.19 8.82
C TRP A 161 -7.01 -7.04 10.33
N HIS A 162 -6.99 -8.15 11.08
CA HIS A 162 -6.75 -8.15 12.52
C HIS A 162 -5.27 -8.37 12.88
N ARG A 163 -4.39 -8.49 11.89
CA ARG A 163 -2.97 -8.73 12.11
C ARG A 163 -2.33 -7.48 12.71
N LYS A 164 -1.65 -7.66 13.85
CA LYS A 164 -0.92 -6.58 14.52
C LYS A 164 0.54 -6.67 14.11
N ALA A 165 1.09 -5.55 13.67
CA ALA A 165 2.50 -5.42 13.35
C ALA A 165 3.05 -4.19 14.07
N GLU A 166 4.27 -4.30 14.56
CA GLU A 166 4.99 -3.18 15.16
C GLU A 166 5.73 -2.41 14.07
N PHE A 167 5.33 -1.16 13.86
CA PHE A 167 5.94 -0.27 12.88
C PHE A 167 5.95 1.17 13.37
N SER A 168 6.84 1.97 12.80
CA SER A 168 6.77 3.43 12.82
C SER A 168 6.36 3.93 11.44
N TRP A 169 5.74 5.09 11.39
CA TRP A 169 5.36 5.73 10.14
C TRP A 169 5.72 7.21 10.15
N GLN A 170 5.97 7.75 8.95
CA GLN A 170 6.13 9.18 8.73
C GLN A 170 5.63 9.54 7.33
N THR A 171 5.27 10.80 7.16
CA THR A 171 4.92 11.36 5.85
C THR A 171 6.19 11.88 5.18
N LEU A 172 6.31 11.63 3.88
CA LEU A 172 7.37 12.12 3.03
C LEU A 172 6.84 13.19 2.09
N MET A 173 7.62 14.25 1.95
CA MET A 173 7.48 15.23 0.88
C MET A 173 8.08 14.67 -0.41
N PRO A 174 7.64 15.13 -1.60
CA PRO A 174 8.13 14.59 -2.87
C PRO A 174 9.65 14.64 -3.05
N ASN A 175 10.31 15.66 -2.51
CA ASN A 175 11.77 15.79 -2.50
C ASN A 175 12.45 14.76 -1.60
N GLU A 176 11.85 14.44 -0.45
CA GLU A 176 12.36 13.41 0.46
C GLU A 176 12.23 12.03 -0.19
N TYR A 177 11.08 11.71 -0.80
CA TYR A 177 10.92 10.48 -1.57
C TYR A 177 11.93 10.35 -2.72
N ALA A 178 12.18 11.45 -3.46
CA ALA A 178 13.17 11.44 -4.53
C ALA A 178 14.59 11.10 -4.05
N ALA A 179 14.94 11.45 -2.80
CA ALA A 179 16.23 11.08 -2.20
C ALA A 179 16.36 9.57 -1.96
N PHE A 180 15.26 8.88 -1.68
CA PHE A 180 15.24 7.42 -1.51
C PHE A 180 15.39 6.65 -2.83
N ARG A 181 14.96 7.22 -3.97
CA ARG A 181 15.09 6.58 -5.30
C ARG A 181 16.46 6.78 -5.97
N GLY A 182 17.38 7.53 -5.36
CA GLY A 182 18.73 7.68 -5.88
C GLY A 182 18.88 8.53 -7.15
N GLY A 183 18.03 9.56 -7.33
CA GLY A 183 18.20 10.58 -8.39
C GLY A 183 17.77 10.17 -9.81
N ASP A 184 17.34 8.93 -10.03
CA ASP A 184 16.76 8.52 -11.31
C ASP A 184 15.32 9.05 -11.43
N THR A 185 15.22 10.24 -12.04
CA THR A 185 14.00 11.03 -12.28
C THR A 185 13.23 10.55 -13.51
N ALA A 186 13.25 9.25 -13.78
CA ALA A 186 12.32 8.65 -14.73
C ALA A 186 11.09 8.18 -13.93
N GLU A 187 10.06 9.03 -13.88
CA GLU A 187 8.70 8.57 -13.60
C GLU A 187 8.39 7.45 -14.60
N ALA A 188 8.59 6.20 -14.19
CA ALA A 188 8.04 5.09 -14.93
C ALA A 188 6.53 5.32 -14.98
N PRO A 189 5.93 5.39 -16.18
CA PRO A 189 4.51 5.72 -16.30
C PRO A 189 3.72 4.74 -15.44
N LEU A 190 2.71 5.28 -14.73
CA LEU A 190 1.64 4.51 -14.11
C LEU A 190 0.90 3.79 -15.23
N ALA A 191 1.47 2.69 -15.74
CA ALA A 191 0.85 1.87 -16.75
C ALA A 191 -0.43 1.30 -16.15
N ALA A 192 -1.56 1.76 -16.67
CA ALA A 192 -2.91 1.38 -16.25
C ALA A 192 -3.29 -0.06 -16.65
N GLY A 193 -2.34 -0.99 -16.59
CA GLY A 193 -2.54 -2.40 -16.88
C GLY A 193 -1.53 -3.22 -16.10
N ALA A 194 -1.99 -3.93 -15.07
CA ALA A 194 -1.29 -5.00 -14.35
C ALA A 194 0.22 -4.79 -14.04
N GLY A 195 0.68 -3.53 -13.95
CA GLY A 195 2.01 -3.19 -13.47
C GLY A 195 2.09 -3.57 -12.00
N SER A 196 3.19 -4.23 -11.61
CA SER A 196 3.38 -4.68 -10.23
C SER A 196 3.22 -3.50 -9.27
N TRP A 197 2.16 -3.51 -8.45
CA TRP A 197 1.95 -2.52 -7.39
C TRP A 197 3.10 -2.52 -6.36
N LEU A 198 3.92 -3.56 -6.36
CA LEU A 198 5.04 -3.77 -5.44
C LEU A 198 6.37 -3.76 -6.19
N HIS A 199 7.30 -2.91 -5.74
CA HIS A 199 8.63 -2.74 -6.33
C HIS A 199 9.71 -3.02 -5.28
N PHE A 200 10.64 -3.91 -5.61
CA PHE A 200 11.70 -4.35 -4.70
C PHE A 200 13.03 -3.69 -4.99
N GLY A 201 13.72 -3.25 -3.94
CA GLY A 201 15.02 -2.57 -4.07
C GLY A 201 14.91 -1.30 -4.90
N SER A 202 13.74 -0.65 -4.88
CA SER A 202 13.52 0.62 -5.57
C SER A 202 13.89 1.82 -4.71
N ILE A 203 14.09 1.60 -3.40
CA ILE A 203 14.46 2.61 -2.42
C ILE A 203 15.64 2.13 -1.58
N SER A 204 16.52 3.05 -1.18
CA SER A 204 17.63 2.79 -0.28
C SER A 204 17.73 3.89 0.79
N GLU A 205 17.97 3.50 2.04
CA GLU A 205 18.24 4.45 3.12
C GLU A 205 19.65 5.07 2.98
N GLU A 206 20.60 4.33 2.40
CA GLU A 206 21.99 4.79 2.20
C GLU A 206 22.11 5.92 1.18
N SER A 207 21.12 6.08 0.27
CA SER A 207 21.10 7.16 -0.71
C SER A 207 20.60 8.49 -0.15
N VAL A 208 20.06 8.50 1.08
CA VAL A 208 19.56 9.72 1.71
C VAL A 208 20.73 10.54 2.21
N LYS A 209 21.08 11.60 1.48
CA LYS A 209 22.08 12.56 1.95
C LYS A 209 21.49 13.33 3.15
N PRO A 210 22.14 13.32 4.33
CA PRO A 210 21.63 13.98 5.52
C PRO A 210 21.53 15.51 5.37
N GLU A 211 22.26 16.08 4.41
CA GLU A 211 22.23 17.51 4.08
C GLU A 211 21.04 17.95 3.19
N SER A 212 20.33 17.02 2.54
CA SER A 212 19.09 17.29 1.80
C SER A 212 17.82 16.89 2.58
N SER A 213 17.98 16.08 3.63
CA SER A 213 16.92 15.77 4.59
C SER A 213 16.82 16.90 5.62
N LEU A 214 16.37 18.06 5.16
CA LEU A 214 15.91 19.10 6.06
C LEU A 214 14.64 18.60 6.73
N VAL A 215 14.85 17.87 7.83
CA VAL A 215 14.04 17.91 9.05
C VAL A 215 12.58 18.25 8.77
N SER A 216 11.74 17.24 8.51
CA SER A 216 10.30 17.37 8.73
C SER A 216 10.05 17.46 10.25
N ASP A 217 10.47 18.56 10.85
CA ASP A 217 9.86 19.07 12.07
C ASP A 217 8.42 19.43 11.69
N HIS A 218 7.47 18.69 12.26
CA HIS A 218 6.05 19.05 12.52
C HIS A 218 5.10 17.88 12.21
N LEU A 219 4.95 16.99 13.18
CA LEU A 219 3.67 16.69 13.86
C LEU A 219 3.92 15.71 15.01
N THR A 220 4.82 16.07 15.94
CA THR A 220 4.67 15.60 17.31
C THR A 220 3.47 16.34 17.90
N VAL A 221 2.33 15.65 18.01
CA VAL A 221 1.32 16.06 18.97
C VAL A 221 1.99 15.93 20.34
N ALA A 222 2.40 17.06 20.90
CA ALA A 222 2.88 17.12 22.26
C ALA A 222 1.75 16.65 23.18
N TYR A 223 1.93 15.53 23.84
CA TYR A 223 1.09 15.10 24.94
C TYR A 223 1.55 15.86 26.18
N SER A 224 0.70 16.77 26.68
CA SER A 224 0.75 17.31 28.05
C SER A 224 -0.47 16.84 28.82
#